data_AF-A0A7K2QGA7-F1
#
_entry.id   AF-A0A7K2QGA7-F1
#
_cell.length_a   1.000
_cell.length_b   1.000
_cell.length_c   1.000
_cell.angle_alpha   90.00
_cell.angle_beta   90.00
_cell.angle_gamma   90.00
#
_symmetry.space_group_name_H-M   'P 1'
#
loop_
_entity.id
_entity.type
_entity.pdbx_description
1 polymer ?
#
loop_
_entity_poly.entity_id
_entity_poly.type
_entity_poly.pdbx_seq_one_letter_code
_entity_poly.pdbx_strand_id
1 'polypeptide(L)'
;MNGQWYDADAGPLVRPYAMTGGRTKPGPHGVRFDLIALVVVDGEGGDAAAESLLGPEHRALLGLCRSETQSVAELAADADLPVGVVRVLLGDLLE
;
A
#
# COMPACT_ATOMS: atom_id res chain seq x y z
N MET A 1 0.84 -31.30 -21.91
CA MET A 1 1.37 -30.04 -22.48
C MET A 1 0.64 -28.91 -21.77
N ASN A 2 1.35 -28.20 -20.90
CA ASN A 2 0.77 -27.33 -19.86
C ASN A 2 0.19 -26.05 -20.46
N GLY A 3 -1.04 -25.73 -20.09
CA GLY A 3 -1.71 -24.48 -20.42
C GLY A 3 -1.19 -23.34 -19.55
N GLN A 4 -0.48 -22.42 -20.17
CA GLN A 4 -0.09 -21.15 -19.55
C GLN A 4 -0.94 -20.06 -20.21
N TRP A 5 -2.10 -19.80 -19.61
CA TRP A 5 -2.94 -18.67 -19.95
C TRP A 5 -2.30 -17.42 -19.34
N TYR A 6 -1.43 -16.77 -20.11
CA TYR A 6 -1.05 -15.38 -19.83
C TYR A 6 -2.20 -14.52 -20.34
N ASP A 7 -3.05 -14.09 -19.42
CA ASP A 7 -3.92 -12.95 -19.69
C ASP A 7 -3.01 -11.71 -19.76
N ALA A 8 -2.90 -11.12 -20.96
CA ALA A 8 -1.98 -10.02 -21.22
C ALA A 8 -2.37 -8.73 -20.47
N ASP A 9 -3.59 -8.67 -19.93
CA ASP A 9 -4.12 -7.59 -19.10
C ASP A 9 -3.76 -7.74 -17.60
N ALA A 10 -3.29 -8.90 -17.15
CA ALA A 10 -3.08 -9.17 -15.71
C ALA A 10 -1.81 -8.53 -15.10
N GLY A 11 -0.97 -7.88 -15.92
CA GLY A 11 0.31 -7.33 -15.47
C GLY A 11 1.28 -8.40 -14.90
N PRO A 12 2.47 -8.01 -14.42
CA PRO A 12 3.41 -8.94 -13.82
C PRO A 12 2.85 -9.50 -12.50
N LEU A 13 2.69 -10.83 -12.40
CA LEU A 13 2.29 -11.50 -11.16
C LEU A 13 3.40 -11.42 -10.10
N VAL A 14 3.40 -10.35 -9.31
CA VAL A 14 4.27 -10.20 -8.14
C VAL A 14 3.59 -10.86 -6.94
N ARG A 15 4.31 -11.73 -6.22
CA ARG A 15 3.79 -12.31 -4.99
C ARG A 15 3.58 -11.19 -3.96
N PRO A 16 2.47 -11.15 -3.21
CA PRO A 16 2.21 -10.10 -2.22
C PRO A 16 3.36 -9.86 -1.22
N TYR A 17 4.06 -10.92 -0.80
CA TYR A 17 5.24 -10.82 0.09
C TYR A 17 6.46 -10.15 -0.55
N ALA A 18 6.57 -10.17 -1.88
CA ALA A 18 7.65 -9.48 -2.58
C ALA A 18 7.41 -7.96 -2.60
N MET A 19 6.15 -7.50 -2.63
CA MET A 19 5.80 -6.07 -2.58
C MET A 19 6.24 -5.42 -1.26
N THR A 20 6.18 -6.15 -0.15
CA THR A 20 6.62 -5.66 1.16
C THR A 20 8.11 -5.93 1.43
N GLY A 21 8.88 -6.46 0.47
CA GLY A 21 10.27 -6.85 0.69
C GLY A 21 10.44 -7.96 1.74
N GLY A 22 9.43 -8.83 1.91
CA GLY A 22 9.41 -9.91 2.89
C GLY A 22 8.87 -9.50 4.28
N ARG A 23 8.53 -8.21 4.48
CA ARG A 23 7.96 -7.73 5.74
C ARG A 23 6.51 -8.19 5.89
N THR A 24 6.17 -8.74 7.04
CA THR A 24 4.83 -9.26 7.36
C THR A 24 4.14 -8.51 8.50
N LYS A 25 4.84 -7.53 9.08
CA LYS A 25 4.33 -6.67 10.14
C LYS A 25 4.56 -5.21 9.71
N PRO A 26 3.64 -4.29 10.04
CA PRO A 26 3.90 -2.85 9.99
C PRO A 26 5.17 -2.52 10.80
N GLY A 27 5.83 -1.39 10.50
CA GLY A 27 7.15 -0.98 11.01
C GLY A 27 7.44 -1.17 12.52
N PRO A 28 8.66 -0.85 12.98
CA PRO A 28 9.21 -1.26 14.29
C PRO A 28 8.37 -0.82 15.50
N HIS A 29 7.51 0.20 15.37
CA HIS A 29 6.59 0.65 16.40
C HIS A 29 5.33 -0.22 16.57
N GLY A 30 5.09 -1.20 15.70
CA GLY A 30 4.04 -2.20 15.86
C GLY A 30 2.62 -1.65 15.76
N VAL A 31 2.44 -0.50 15.10
CA VAL A 31 1.11 0.10 14.88
C VAL A 31 0.23 -0.91 14.15
N ARG A 32 -0.93 -1.22 14.73
CA ARG A 32 -1.94 -2.08 14.11
C ARG A 32 -3.09 -1.23 13.62
N PHE A 33 -3.31 -1.25 12.31
CA PHE A 33 -4.47 -0.59 11.72
C PHE A 33 -5.67 -1.54 11.68
N ASP A 34 -6.76 -1.16 12.34
CA ASP A 34 -8.06 -1.81 12.15
C ASP A 34 -8.60 -1.58 10.74
N LEU A 35 -9.43 -2.50 10.24
CA LEU A 35 -9.99 -2.39 8.89
C LEU A 35 -10.81 -1.11 8.67
N ILE A 36 -11.49 -0.64 9.72
CA ILE A 36 -12.32 0.56 9.72
C ILE A 36 -11.57 1.82 10.15
N ALA A 37 -10.26 1.72 10.40
CA ALA A 37 -9.46 2.89 10.75
C ALA A 37 -9.39 3.82 9.54
N LEU A 38 -9.70 5.10 9.75
CA LEU A 38 -9.61 6.14 8.74
C LEU A 38 -8.18 6.64 8.61
N VAL A 39 -7.71 6.78 7.39
CA VAL A 39 -6.39 7.28 7.04
C VAL A 39 -6.55 8.64 6.38
N VAL A 40 -5.76 9.60 6.84
CA VAL A 40 -5.74 10.98 6.33
C VAL A 40 -4.29 11.36 6.10
N VAL A 41 -4.01 12.02 4.98
CA VAL A 41 -2.69 12.62 4.74
C VAL A 41 -2.64 13.97 5.46
N ASP A 42 -1.60 14.18 6.24
CA ASP A 42 -1.38 15.47 6.89
C ASP A 42 -1.21 16.58 5.83
N GLY A 43 -1.91 17.70 6.03
CA GLY A 43 -2.00 18.79 5.06
C GLY A 43 -0.70 19.60 4.91
N GLU A 44 0.25 19.41 5.81
CA GLU A 44 1.58 19.99 5.73
C GLU A 44 2.41 19.11 4.79
N GLY A 45 2.22 19.36 3.48
CA GLY A 45 2.70 18.52 2.38
C GLY A 45 4.07 17.91 2.65
N GLY A 46 4.10 16.57 2.67
CA GLY A 46 5.31 15.78 2.82
C GLY A 46 6.42 16.29 1.91
N ASP A 47 7.67 16.18 2.39
CA ASP A 47 8.84 16.57 1.62
C ASP A 47 8.82 15.85 0.27
N ALA A 48 8.65 16.60 -0.82
CA ALA A 48 8.57 16.04 -2.17
C ALA A 48 9.84 15.24 -2.53
N ALA A 49 10.98 15.55 -1.92
CA ALA A 49 12.20 14.75 -2.05
C ALA A 49 12.05 13.39 -1.36
N ALA A 50 11.50 13.34 -0.15
CA ALA A 50 11.20 12.08 0.55
C ALA A 50 10.16 11.23 -0.19
N GLU A 51 9.11 11.83 -0.75
CA GLU A 51 8.09 11.11 -1.53
C GLU A 51 8.67 10.48 -2.81
N SER A 52 9.72 11.09 -3.40
CA SER A 52 10.39 10.54 -4.59
C SER A 52 11.14 9.23 -4.32
N LEU A 53 11.48 8.96 -3.06
CA LEU A 53 12.16 7.72 -2.62
C LEU A 53 11.17 6.57 -2.38
N LEU A 54 9.86 6.85 -2.36
CA LEU A 54 8.84 5.87 -2.10
C LEU A 54 8.60 4.94 -3.29
N GLY A 55 8.34 3.67 -2.97
CA GLY A 55 7.89 2.68 -3.93
C GLY A 55 6.59 3.08 -4.62
N PRO A 56 6.28 2.50 -5.80
CA PRO A 56 5.06 2.83 -6.54
C PRO A 56 3.79 2.55 -5.72
N GLU A 57 3.76 1.49 -4.92
CA GLU A 57 2.62 1.13 -4.08
C GLU A 57 2.38 2.16 -2.95
N HIS A 58 3.44 2.65 -2.30
CA HIS A 58 3.34 3.72 -1.30
C HIS A 58 2.79 5.00 -1.91
N ARG A 59 3.29 5.39 -3.09
CA ARG A 59 2.81 6.58 -3.80
C ARG A 59 1.36 6.45 -4.24
N ALA A 60 0.93 5.25 -4.66
CA ALA A 60 -0.46 4.98 -4.99
C ALA A 60 -1.38 5.18 -3.78
N LEU A 61 -1.02 4.63 -2.62
CA LEU A 61 -1.79 4.81 -1.37
C LEU A 61 -1.87 6.27 -0.94
N LEU A 62 -0.77 7.02 -1.03
CA LEU A 62 -0.77 8.46 -0.76
C LEU A 62 -1.69 9.22 -1.73
N GLY A 63 -1.68 8.87 -3.02
CA GLY A 63 -2.56 9.46 -4.02
C GLY A 63 -4.05 9.27 -3.70
N LEU A 64 -4.43 8.05 -3.31
CA LEU A 64 -5.79 7.73 -2.87
C LEU A 64 -6.19 8.55 -1.63
N CYS A 65 -5.36 8.55 -0.59
CA CYS A 65 -5.64 9.28 0.66
C CYS A 65 -5.65 10.81 0.51
N ARG A 66 -5.03 11.37 -0.54
CA ARG A 66 -5.11 12.82 -0.85
C ARG A 66 -6.45 13.20 -1.48
N SER A 67 -7.12 12.26 -2.15
CA SER A 67 -8.40 12.54 -2.80
C SER A 67 -9.55 12.63 -1.79
N GLU A 68 -9.57 11.71 -0.83
CA GLU A 68 -10.55 11.65 0.24
C GLU A 68 -10.03 10.85 1.44
N THR A 69 -10.64 11.06 2.61
CA THR A 69 -10.38 10.25 3.81
C THR A 69 -10.98 8.86 3.59
N GLN A 70 -10.14 7.81 3.62
CA GLN A 70 -10.56 6.44 3.37
C GLN A 70 -10.20 5.52 4.53
N SER A 71 -10.98 4.47 4.73
CA SER A 71 -10.63 3.38 5.63
C SER A 71 -9.54 2.48 5.03
N VAL A 72 -8.85 1.71 5.88
CA VAL A 72 -7.88 0.71 5.41
C VAL A 72 -8.51 -0.33 4.48
N ALA A 73 -9.79 -0.67 4.68
CA ALA A 73 -10.52 -1.57 3.80
C ALA A 73 -10.72 -0.98 2.40
N GLU A 74 -11.11 0.30 2.32
CA GLU A 74 -11.29 1.01 1.04
C GLU A 74 -9.95 1.16 0.31
N LEU A 75 -8.89 1.56 1.02
CA LEU A 75 -7.55 1.64 0.43
C LEU A 75 -7.06 0.32 -0.15
N ALA A 76 -7.36 -0.80 0.51
CA ALA A 76 -7.01 -2.13 0.00
C ALA A 76 -7.81 -2.49 -1.26
N ALA A 77 -9.10 -2.14 -1.30
CA ALA A 77 -9.94 -2.37 -2.46
C ALA A 77 -9.50 -1.51 -3.65
N ASP A 78 -9.26 -0.23 -3.44
CA ASP A 78 -8.95 0.73 -4.50
C ASP A 78 -7.52 0.57 -5.04
N ALA A 79 -6.58 0.19 -4.18
CA ALA A 79 -5.23 -0.15 -4.60
C ALA A 79 -5.13 -1.54 -5.25
N ASP A 80 -6.19 -2.35 -5.18
CA ASP A 80 -6.19 -3.77 -5.56
C ASP A 80 -5.06 -4.57 -4.88
N LEU A 81 -4.85 -4.30 -3.58
CA LEU A 81 -3.79 -4.91 -2.77
C LEU A 81 -4.37 -5.68 -1.59
N PRO A 82 -3.75 -6.81 -1.17
CA PRO A 82 -4.17 -7.49 0.05
C PRO A 82 -4.06 -6.57 1.26
N VAL A 83 -5.05 -6.59 2.15
CA VAL A 83 -5.10 -5.77 3.38
C VAL A 83 -3.80 -5.86 4.19
N GLY A 84 -3.19 -7.04 4.27
CA GLY A 84 -1.91 -7.24 4.97
C GLY A 84 -0.77 -6.43 4.36
N VAL A 85 -0.73 -6.27 3.04
CA VAL A 85 0.24 -5.45 2.32
C VAL A 85 0.00 -3.98 2.63
N VAL A 86 -1.24 -3.50 2.48
CA VAL A 86 -1.60 -2.10 2.78
C VAL A 86 -1.22 -1.71 4.21
N ARG A 87 -1.50 -2.57 5.20
CA ARG A 87 -1.09 -2.34 6.60
C ARG A 87 0.42 -2.18 6.77
N VAL A 88 1.22 -2.95 6.03
CA VAL A 88 2.68 -2.82 6.07
C VAL A 88 3.10 -1.49 5.44
N LEU A 89 2.59 -1.19 4.24
CA LEU A 89 2.91 0.04 3.53
C LEU A 89 2.51 1.30 4.32
N LEU A 90 1.34 1.31 4.97
CA LEU A 90 0.92 2.39 5.86
C LEU A 90 1.83 2.51 7.09
N GLY A 91 2.32 1.37 7.61
CA GLY A 91 3.29 1.37 8.70
C GLY A 91 4.60 2.03 8.31
N ASP A 92 5.08 1.78 7.10
CA ASP A 92 6.29 2.39 6.56
C ASP A 92 6.17 3.91 6.39
N LEU A 93 4.95 4.43 6.14
CA LEU A 93 4.69 5.87 5.99
C LEU A 93 4.62 6.62 7.33
N LEU A 94 4.46 5.90 8.45
CA LEU A 94 4.44 6.48 9.80
C LEU A 94 5.82 6.52 10.47
N GLU A 95 6.85 5.95 9.82
CA GLU A 95 8.25 6.03 10.27
C GLU A 95 8.88 7.38 9.88
#